data_AF-A0A8H4GX49-F1
#
_entry.id   AF-A0A8H4GX49-F1
#
_cell.length_a   1.000
_cell.length_b   1.000
_cell.length_c   1.000
_cell.angle_alpha   90.00
_cell.angle_beta   90.00
_cell.angle_gamma   90.00
#
_symmetry.space_group_name_H-M   'P 1'
#
loop_
_entity.id
_entity.type
_entity.pdbx_description
1 polymer ?
#
loop_
_entity_poly.entity_id
_entity_poly.type
_entity_poly.pdbx_seq_one_letter_code
_entity_poly.pdbx_strand_id
1 'polypeptide(L)'
;MCKHVLNAQVAIRSPCCRKWFDCAECHLEQETHPLTKSTEMVFPHPHPRYPQNQPLNPYHQIFACKKCKKCFRKDATEFDESDEYCPHCDNHFVIDAVTPKAALQVEGDDARIDSRMIKDDRVREHKEKSIFNFKDISDRLG
;
A
#
# COMPACT_ATOMS: atom_id res chain seq x y z
N MET A 1 10.96 -6.74 -1.74
CA MET A 1 9.65 -6.12 -1.42
C MET A 1 8.71 -7.26 -1.05
N CYS A 2 8.03 -7.19 0.09
CA CYS A 2 7.05 -8.20 0.48
C CYS A 2 5.99 -8.33 -0.62
N LYS A 3 5.61 -9.57 -0.93
CA LYS A 3 4.48 -9.87 -1.82
C LYS A 3 3.13 -9.77 -1.10
N HIS A 4 3.16 -9.94 0.22
CA HIS A 4 1.97 -10.04 1.08
C HIS A 4 1.49 -8.69 1.64
N VAL A 5 2.42 -7.77 1.92
CA VAL A 5 2.15 -6.43 2.44
C VAL A 5 2.72 -5.42 1.45
N LEU A 6 1.83 -4.77 0.71
CA LEU A 6 2.20 -3.73 -0.25
C LEU A 6 2.85 -2.57 0.49
N ASN A 7 3.92 -2.02 -0.10
CA ASN A 7 4.64 -0.85 0.41
C ASN A 7 5.07 -0.95 1.88
N ALA A 8 5.38 -2.16 2.38
CA ALA A 8 5.86 -2.35 3.75
C ALA A 8 7.11 -1.50 4.01
N GLN A 9 7.00 -0.54 4.95
CA GLN A 9 8.06 0.42 5.28
C GLN A 9 8.93 -0.02 6.45
N VAL A 10 8.61 -1.14 7.07
CA VAL A 10 9.37 -1.75 8.16
C VAL A 10 9.79 -3.17 7.79
N ALA A 11 10.85 -3.64 8.43
CA ALA A 11 11.25 -5.03 8.44
C ALA A 11 11.21 -5.56 9.87
N ILE A 12 10.74 -6.78 10.06
CA ILE A 12 10.74 -7.51 11.31
C ILE A 12 11.99 -8.40 11.41
N ARG A 13 12.58 -8.47 12.61
CA ARG A 13 13.66 -9.42 12.89
C ARG A 13 13.06 -10.72 13.43
N SER A 14 13.34 -11.84 12.78
CA SER A 14 12.93 -13.14 13.30
C SER A 14 13.85 -13.59 14.44
N PRO A 15 13.31 -13.99 15.61
CA PRO A 15 14.15 -14.47 16.71
C PRO A 15 14.69 -15.88 16.45
N CYS A 16 13.99 -16.69 15.67
CA CYS A 16 14.42 -18.05 15.27
C CYS A 16 15.67 -18.05 14.37
N CYS A 17 15.65 -17.30 13.26
CA CYS A 17 16.75 -17.31 12.27
C CYS A 17 17.71 -16.14 12.41
N ARG A 18 17.38 -15.12 13.24
CA ARG A 18 18.11 -13.85 13.37
C ARG A 18 18.24 -13.10 12.03
N LYS A 19 17.30 -13.31 11.11
CA LYS A 19 17.24 -12.66 9.80
C LYS A 19 16.14 -11.60 9.78
N TRP A 20 16.21 -10.71 8.80
CA TRP A 20 15.22 -9.65 8.58
C TRP A 20 14.27 -10.03 7.47
N PHE A 21 12.98 -9.86 7.73
CA PHE A 21 11.91 -10.11 6.78
C PHE A 21 10.96 -8.93 6.76
N ASP A 22 10.27 -8.70 5.64
CA ASP A 22 9.29 -7.62 5.57
C ASP A 22 7.96 -7.96 6.27
N CYS A 23 7.63 -9.25 6.41
CA CYS A 23 6.34 -9.75 6.87
C CYS A 23 6.48 -11.22 7.35
N ALA A 24 5.57 -11.71 8.20
CA ALA A 24 5.63 -13.06 8.76
C ALA A 24 5.49 -14.16 7.68
N GLU A 25 4.67 -13.92 6.65
CA GLU A 25 4.50 -14.85 5.53
C GLU A 25 5.79 -14.97 4.69
N CYS A 26 6.55 -13.88 4.52
CA CYS A 26 7.86 -13.97 3.85
C CYS A 26 8.90 -14.78 4.63
N HIS A 27 8.74 -14.94 5.95
CA HIS A 27 9.56 -15.88 6.72
C HIS A 27 9.18 -17.33 6.41
N LEU A 28 7.88 -17.64 6.40
CA LEU A 28 7.37 -18.99 6.09
C LEU A 28 7.72 -19.46 4.67
N GLU A 29 7.80 -18.55 3.70
CA GLU A 29 8.23 -18.89 2.33
C GLU A 29 9.73 -19.22 2.25
N GLN A 30 10.55 -18.59 3.07
CA GLN A 30 12.01 -18.71 3.01
C GLN A 30 12.57 -19.75 3.99
N GLU A 31 11.82 -20.09 5.04
CA GLU A 31 12.27 -20.91 6.15
C GLU A 31 11.26 -22.04 6.42
N THR A 32 11.75 -23.20 6.84
CA THR A 32 10.94 -24.44 6.97
C THR A 32 10.17 -24.56 8.29
N HIS A 33 10.14 -23.51 9.11
CA HIS A 33 9.57 -23.54 10.45
C HIS A 33 8.71 -22.29 10.72
N PRO A 34 7.75 -22.36 11.66
CA PRO A 34 6.93 -21.21 12.02
C PRO A 34 7.74 -20.14 12.75
N LEU A 35 7.38 -18.87 12.56
CA LEU A 35 7.98 -17.74 13.24
C LEU A 35 7.72 -17.82 14.75
N THR A 36 8.81 -17.88 15.54
CA THR A 36 8.71 -17.87 17.00
C THR A 36 8.57 -16.45 17.54
N LYS A 37 7.88 -16.28 18.67
CA LYS A 37 7.81 -15.02 19.40
C LYS A 37 9.09 -14.85 20.24
N SER A 38 9.56 -13.62 20.37
CA SER A 38 10.63 -13.25 21.28
C SER A 38 10.13 -13.33 22.73
N THR A 39 10.97 -13.92 23.59
CA THR A 39 10.73 -14.02 25.05
C THR A 39 11.89 -13.39 25.85
N GLU A 40 12.81 -12.71 25.17
CA GLU A 40 13.94 -12.07 25.84
C GLU A 40 13.46 -10.81 26.57
N MET A 41 13.73 -10.71 27.86
CA MET A 41 13.58 -9.43 28.57
C MET A 41 14.78 -8.56 28.22
N VAL A 42 14.55 -7.45 27.53
CA VAL A 42 15.63 -6.52 27.20
C VAL A 42 15.44 -5.22 27.94
N PHE A 43 16.39 -4.96 28.83
CA PHE A 43 16.52 -3.71 29.54
C PHE A 43 16.94 -2.62 28.54
N PRO A 44 16.11 -1.58 28.33
CA PRO A 44 16.52 -0.45 27.52
C PRO A 44 17.72 0.25 28.20
N HIS A 45 18.63 0.78 27.40
CA HIS A 45 19.68 1.67 27.93
C HIS A 45 19.03 2.89 28.60
N PRO A 46 19.62 3.43 29.68
CA PRO A 46 19.07 4.58 30.40
C PRO A 46 18.88 5.75 29.43
N HIS A 47 17.62 6.10 29.15
CA HIS A 47 17.25 7.20 28.28
C HIS A 47 16.83 8.39 29.16
N PRO A 48 17.32 9.62 28.91
CA PRO A 48 17.03 10.78 29.76
C PRO A 48 15.54 11.18 29.82
N ARG A 49 14.70 10.66 28.90
CA ARG A 49 13.24 10.84 28.93
C ARG A 49 12.45 9.75 29.67
N TYR A 50 13.07 8.62 30.04
CA TYR A 50 12.40 7.51 30.73
C TYR A 50 13.23 7.10 31.96
N PRO A 51 12.95 7.71 33.14
CA PRO A 51 13.78 7.55 34.34
C PRO A 51 13.56 6.21 35.07
N GLN A 52 12.61 5.39 34.63
CA GLN A 52 12.28 4.12 35.27
C GLN A 52 12.66 2.98 34.33
N ASN A 53 13.54 2.11 34.81
CA ASN A 53 13.84 0.78 34.26
C ASN A 53 12.60 -0.11 34.38
N GLN A 54 11.49 0.31 33.78
CA GLN A 54 10.25 -0.45 33.81
C GLN A 54 10.48 -1.67 32.91
N PRO A 55 10.21 -2.88 33.41
CA PRO A 55 10.33 -4.08 32.59
C PRO A 55 9.37 -3.90 31.41
N LEU A 56 9.94 -3.72 30.20
CA LEU A 56 9.17 -3.80 28.97
C LEU A 56 8.56 -5.20 28.90
N ASN A 57 7.37 -5.30 28.32
CA ASN A 57 6.69 -6.57 28.16
C ASN A 57 7.65 -7.62 27.55
N PRO A 58 7.64 -8.87 28.04
CA PRO A 58 8.53 -9.92 27.54
C PRO A 58 8.30 -10.23 26.05
N TYR A 59 7.12 -9.87 25.53
CA TYR A 59 6.71 -10.06 24.14
C TYR A 59 6.98 -8.80 23.30
N HIS A 60 8.25 -8.52 23.01
CA HIS A 60 8.65 -7.36 22.20
C HIS A 60 9.13 -7.79 20.80
N GLN A 61 8.56 -7.27 19.73
CA GLN A 61 9.03 -7.51 18.37
C GLN A 61 10.01 -6.39 17.95
N ILE A 62 11.11 -6.78 17.29
CA ILE A 62 12.12 -5.84 16.81
C ILE A 62 11.79 -5.47 15.36
N PHE A 63 11.63 -4.17 15.12
CA PHE A 63 11.38 -3.59 13.81
C PHE A 63 12.57 -2.72 13.39
N ALA A 64 12.82 -2.67 12.08
CA ALA A 64 13.73 -1.72 11.44
C ALA A 64 12.94 -0.88 10.45
N CYS A 65 12.97 0.44 10.62
CA CYS A 65 12.33 1.36 9.67
C CYS A 65 13.21 1.54 8.43
N LYS A 66 12.63 1.42 7.23
CA LYS A 66 13.34 1.62 5.96
C LYS A 66 13.67 3.10 5.69
N LYS A 67 12.87 4.04 6.21
CA LYS A 67 13.07 5.49 6.06
C LYS A 67 14.25 5.99 6.90
N CYS A 68 14.28 5.68 8.20
CA CYS A 68 15.31 6.19 9.11
C CYS A 68 16.41 5.18 9.45
N LYS A 69 16.28 3.92 9.02
CA LYS A 69 17.23 2.81 9.27
C LYS A 69 17.48 2.52 10.76
N LYS A 70 16.68 3.07 11.67
CA LYS A 70 16.78 2.82 13.10
C LYS A 70 15.98 1.57 13.46
N CYS A 71 16.58 0.73 14.30
CA CYS A 71 15.91 -0.42 14.88
C CYS A 71 15.23 0.01 16.18
N PHE A 72 13.97 -0.35 16.35
CA PHE A 72 13.20 -0.07 17.55
C PHE A 72 12.41 -1.32 17.97
N ARG A 73 11.99 -1.35 19.22
CA ARG A 73 11.23 -2.45 19.81
C ARG A 73 9.80 -2.00 19.97
N LYS A 74 8.86 -2.91 19.72
CA LYS A 74 7.43 -2.65 19.88
C LYS A 74 6.78 -3.85 20.52
N ASP A 75 5.81 -3.62 21.40
CA ASP A 75 5.10 -4.69 22.08
C ASP A 75 4.17 -5.41 21.08
N ALA A 76 4.20 -6.73 21.06
CA ALA A 76 3.47 -7.54 20.07
C ALA A 76 2.12 -8.07 20.59
N THR A 77 1.65 -7.56 21.73
CA THR A 77 0.47 -8.05 22.46
C THR A 77 -0.78 -7.20 22.26
N GLU A 78 -0.62 -5.89 22.11
CA GLU A 78 -1.73 -4.93 21.94
C GLU A 78 -1.44 -4.12 20.68
N PHE A 79 -2.24 -4.34 19.63
CA PHE A 79 -2.15 -3.55 18.40
C PHE A 79 -2.91 -2.24 18.65
N ASP A 80 -2.21 -1.22 19.12
CA ASP A 80 -2.76 0.12 19.33
C ASP A 80 -2.50 1.02 18.10
N GLU A 81 -3.28 2.08 17.89
CA GLU A 81 -3.08 3.05 16.78
C GLU A 81 -1.70 3.73 16.87
N SER A 82 -1.13 3.81 18.09
CA SER A 82 0.24 4.24 18.36
C SER A 82 1.32 3.33 17.74
N ASP A 83 0.95 2.14 17.28
CA ASP A 83 1.82 1.13 16.68
C ASP A 83 1.93 1.29 15.17
N GLU A 84 1.18 2.22 14.58
CA GLU A 84 1.18 2.44 13.15
C GLU A 84 2.40 3.24 12.68
N TYR A 85 3.07 3.94 13.59
CA TYR A 85 4.13 4.90 13.27
C TYR A 85 5.48 4.55 13.89
N CYS A 86 6.54 4.91 13.16
CA CYS A 86 7.90 4.80 13.66
C CYS A 86 8.20 5.92 14.70
N PRO A 87 8.63 5.58 15.93
CA PRO A 87 8.89 6.57 16.98
C PRO A 87 10.05 7.53 16.67
N HIS A 88 10.85 7.24 15.64
CA HIS A 88 12.01 8.03 15.26
C HIS A 88 11.78 8.99 14.10
N CYS A 89 10.79 8.75 13.25
CA CYS A 89 10.60 9.53 12.01
C CYS A 89 9.15 9.64 11.54
N ASP A 90 8.22 9.22 12.40
CA ASP A 90 6.77 9.29 12.20
C ASP A 90 6.31 8.67 10.89
N ASN A 91 7.01 7.61 10.47
CA ASN A 91 6.72 6.91 9.23
C ASN A 91 5.74 5.77 9.48
N HIS A 92 4.65 5.75 8.72
CA HIS A 92 3.64 4.72 8.79
C HIS A 92 4.18 3.36 8.32
N PHE A 93 3.88 2.27 9.02
CA PHE A 93 4.44 0.94 8.75
C PHE A 93 3.93 0.32 7.46
N VAL A 94 2.66 0.58 7.12
CA VAL A 94 1.98 0.05 5.92
C VAL A 94 1.32 1.19 5.17
N ILE A 95 1.92 1.69 4.11
CA ILE A 95 1.29 2.76 3.33
C ILE A 95 0.36 2.11 2.30
N ASP A 96 -0.92 2.44 2.36
CA ASP A 96 -1.89 1.97 1.38
C ASP A 96 -1.40 2.25 -0.04
N ALA A 97 -1.52 1.25 -0.90
CA ALA A 97 -1.17 1.41 -2.29
C ALA A 97 -2.14 2.42 -2.92
N VAL A 98 -1.62 3.58 -3.32
CA VAL A 98 -2.35 4.52 -4.15
C VAL A 98 -2.69 3.78 -5.44
N THR A 99 -3.96 3.42 -5.62
CA THR A 99 -4.41 2.83 -6.87
C THR A 99 -4.22 3.89 -7.95
N PRO A 100 -3.51 3.56 -9.05
CA PRO A 100 -3.42 4.48 -10.17
C PRO A 100 -4.85 4.70 -10.65
N LYS A 101 -5.39 5.92 -10.43
CA LYS A 101 -6.68 6.30 -10.99
C LYS A 101 -6.52 6.16 -12.50
N ALA A 102 -7.22 5.20 -13.10
CA ALA A 102 -7.22 5.00 -14.54
C ALA A 102 -7.80 6.25 -15.20
N ALA A 103 -6.93 7.18 -15.57
CA ALA A 103 -7.31 8.34 -16.37
C ALA A 103 -7.30 7.87 -17.83
N LEU A 104 -8.49 7.74 -18.43
CA LEU A 104 -8.62 7.55 -19.87
C LEU A 104 -8.20 8.87 -20.54
N GLN A 105 -6.92 9.01 -20.89
CA GLN A 105 -6.45 10.14 -21.67
C GLN A 105 -6.75 9.87 -23.14
N VAL A 106 -7.61 10.70 -23.73
CA VAL A 106 -7.80 10.72 -25.18
C VAL A 106 -6.66 11.55 -25.77
N GLU A 107 -5.66 10.88 -26.33
CA GLU A 107 -4.59 11.54 -27.09
C GLU A 107 -5.20 12.09 -28.38
N GLY A 108 -5.42 13.41 -28.42
CA GLY A 108 -5.78 14.11 -29.64
C GLY A 108 -4.53 14.52 -30.38
N ASP A 109 -4.26 13.89 -31.52
CA ASP A 109 -3.26 14.36 -32.48
C ASP A 109 -3.59 15.77 -33.00
N ASP A 110 -2.63 16.42 -33.66
CA ASP A 110 -2.79 17.78 -34.19
C ASP A 110 -4.11 17.93 -34.96
N ALA A 111 -4.94 18.87 -34.50
CA ALA A 111 -6.23 19.24 -35.06
C ALA A 111 -6.22 19.51 -36.57
N ARG A 112 -5.07 19.85 -37.15
CA ARG A 112 -4.90 20.06 -38.59
C ARG A 112 -4.82 18.77 -39.40
N ILE A 113 -4.37 17.68 -38.77
CA ILE A 113 -4.13 16.38 -39.42
C ILE A 113 -5.33 15.46 -39.20
N ASP A 114 -5.93 15.46 -38.01
CA ASP A 114 -7.14 14.68 -37.72
C ASP A 114 -8.25 15.56 -37.12
N SER A 115 -9.23 15.92 -37.95
CA SER A 115 -10.37 16.75 -37.59
C SER A 115 -11.51 15.99 -36.90
N ARG A 116 -11.39 14.67 -36.70
CA ARG A 116 -12.46 13.84 -36.12
C ARG A 116 -12.81 14.19 -34.67
N MET A 117 -11.86 14.79 -33.94
CA MET A 117 -12.06 15.20 -32.54
C MET A 117 -12.61 16.62 -32.40
N ILE A 118 -12.76 17.39 -33.50
CA ILE A 118 -13.33 18.74 -33.49
C ILE A 118 -14.80 18.69 -33.90
N LYS A 119 -15.67 19.21 -33.05
CA LYS A 119 -17.10 19.35 -33.33
C LYS A 119 -17.34 20.62 -34.16
N ASP A 120 -17.89 20.50 -35.37
CA ASP A 120 -18.34 21.64 -36.18
C ASP A 120 -19.86 21.84 -35.98
N ASP A 121 -20.23 22.92 -35.30
CA ASP A 121 -21.62 23.25 -34.96
C ASP A 121 -22.48 23.69 -36.17
N ARG A 122 -21.88 23.85 -37.37
CA ARG A 122 -22.61 24.24 -38.59
C ARG A 122 -23.17 23.05 -39.36
N VAL A 123 -22.67 21.85 -39.09
CA VAL A 123 -23.12 20.63 -39.76
C VAL A 123 -24.28 20.05 -38.97
N ARG A 124 -25.40 19.78 -39.65
CA ARG A 124 -26.58 19.17 -39.04
C ARG A 124 -26.23 17.80 -38.47
N GLU A 125 -26.28 17.65 -37.15
CA GLU A 125 -26.04 16.36 -36.49
C GLU A 125 -26.97 15.29 -37.08
N HIS A 126 -26.38 14.17 -37.45
CA HIS A 126 -27.15 13.01 -37.91
C HIS A 126 -27.90 12.48 -36.70
N LYS A 127 -29.24 12.57 -36.72
CA LYS A 127 -30.12 12.04 -35.67
C LYS A 127 -29.64 10.63 -35.31
N GLU A 128 -29.28 10.42 -34.05
CA GLU A 128 -28.78 9.15 -33.56
C GLU A 128 -29.81 8.05 -33.88
N LYS A 129 -29.48 7.19 -34.85
CA LYS A 129 -30.29 6.02 -35.19
C LYS A 129 -30.07 4.98 -34.11
N SER A 130 -30.77 5.11 -33.00
CA SER A 130 -30.76 4.09 -31.96
C SER A 130 -31.62 2.90 -32.40
N ILE A 131 -31.13 1.70 -32.13
CA ILE A 131 -31.81 0.42 -32.42
C ILE A 131 -33.18 0.34 -31.71
N PHE A 132 -33.38 1.18 -30.70
CA PHE A 132 -34.57 1.26 -29.87
C PHE A 132 -35.57 2.33 -30.32
N ASN A 133 -35.30 3.06 -31.42
CA ASN A 133 -36.22 4.07 -31.92
C ASN A 133 -37.23 3.45 -32.90
N PHE A 134 -38.47 3.26 -32.45
CA PHE A 134 -39.56 2.65 -33.23
C PHE A 134 -39.85 3.34 -34.58
N LYS A 135 -39.38 4.58 -34.76
CA LYS A 135 -39.58 5.38 -35.98
C LYS A 135 -38.62 5.01 -37.13
N ASP A 136 -37.49 4.35 -36.85
CA ASP A 136 -36.48 3.94 -37.85
C ASP A 136 -36.75 2.55 -38.45
N ILE A 137 -37.68 1.76 -37.89
CA ILE A 137 -38.02 0.40 -38.37
C ILE A 137 -38.82 0.44 -39.67
N SER A 138 -39.65 1.47 -39.88
CA SER A 138 -40.48 1.61 -41.08
C SER A 138 -39.68 1.84 -42.36
N ASP A 139 -38.48 2.44 -42.28
CA ASP A 139 -37.62 2.74 -43.45
C ASP A 139 -36.80 1.52 -43.94
N ARG A 140 -36.78 0.41 -43.19
CA ARG A 140 -36.04 -0.82 -43.56
C ARG A 140 -36.93 -1.96 -44.06
N LEU A 141 -38.25 -1.78 -44.06
CA LEU A 141 -39.24 -2.79 -44.46
C LEU A 141 -39.95 -2.46 -45.79
N GLY A 142 -39.39 -1.53 -46.58
CA GLY A 142 -39.79 -1.26 -47.96
C GLY A 142 -38.71 -1.66 -48.95
#